data_AF-A0A919IS48-F1
#
_entry.id   AF-A0A919IS48-F1
#
_cell.length_a   1.000
_cell.length_b   1.000
_cell.length_c   1.000
_cell.angle_alpha   90.00
_cell.angle_beta   90.00
_cell.angle_gamma   90.00
#
_symmetry.space_group_name_H-M   'P 1'
#
loop_
_entity.id
_entity.type
_entity.pdbx_description
1 polymer ?
#
loop_
_entity_poly.entity_id
_entity_poly.type
_entity_poly.pdbx_seq_one_letter_code
_entity_poly.pdbx_strand_id
1 'polypeptide(L)'
;MSRLRYTGIAVAALALGGAAAWTVVTTHDAPAPSFVTAPAAEQGALPAATPSGRRSDHTDRAGHRAVAPVPAAPATSPGTAAGRPRTHGTPAPFVQTFAAQPGRARIKPGKSPKTPVRVAPMVDGCDRNYGTKAQCVPINYPKGVTDRCAWLTAHGFTRVAVVGKDRQHLDPDHDKIACD
;
A
#
# COMPACT_ATOMS: atom_id res chain seq x y z
N MET A 1 -13.64 51.11 6.30
CA MET A 1 -14.86 51.09 7.12
C MET A 1 -16.05 51.31 6.19
N SER A 2 -16.67 50.24 5.68
CA SER A 2 -17.88 50.35 4.85
C SER A 2 -18.89 49.33 5.34
N ARG A 3 -19.99 49.86 5.87
CA ARG A 3 -21.16 49.12 6.37
C ARG A 3 -22.07 48.86 5.17
N LEU A 4 -22.41 47.61 4.88
CA LEU A 4 -23.62 47.29 4.12
C LEU A 4 -24.56 46.49 5.01
N ARG A 5 -25.72 47.10 5.28
CA ARG A 5 -26.88 46.53 5.94
C ARG A 5 -27.69 45.81 4.88
N TYR A 6 -28.08 44.56 5.12
CA TYR A 6 -29.23 43.96 4.45
C TYR A 6 -30.18 43.42 5.53
N THR A 7 -31.31 44.12 5.62
CA THR A 7 -32.63 43.66 6.06
C THR A 7 -32.89 42.23 5.55
N GLY A 8 -33.36 41.27 6.34
CA GLY A 8 -34.51 41.34 7.24
C GLY A 8 -35.77 40.91 6.48
N ILE A 9 -36.02 39.60 6.38
CA ILE A 9 -37.36 39.03 6.18
C ILE A 9 -37.51 37.90 7.19
N ALA A 10 -38.56 38.02 8.00
CA ALA A 10 -38.95 37.09 9.02
C ALA A 10 -40.23 36.35 8.59
N VAL A 11 -40.46 35.23 9.29
CA VAL A 11 -41.74 34.54 9.54
C VAL A 11 -42.23 33.58 8.45
N ALA A 12 -42.20 32.28 8.78
CA ALA A 12 -43.43 31.56 9.14
C ALA A 12 -43.09 30.20 9.78
N ALA A 13 -43.48 30.06 11.05
CA ALA A 13 -43.55 28.79 11.75
C ALA A 13 -44.82 28.04 11.32
N LEU A 14 -44.68 26.73 11.05
CA LEU A 14 -45.78 25.79 11.16
C LEU A 14 -45.26 24.55 11.91
N ALA A 15 -45.79 24.40 13.12
CA ALA A 15 -45.71 23.21 13.93
C ALA A 15 -46.60 22.10 13.35
N LEU A 16 -46.25 20.84 13.65
CA LEU A 16 -47.07 19.64 13.85
C LEU A 16 -46.04 18.49 13.81
N GLY A 17 -45.68 17.86 14.94
CA GLY A 17 -46.59 17.01 15.70
C GLY A 17 -46.51 15.59 15.13
N GLY A 18 -45.55 14.79 15.61
CA GLY A 18 -45.35 13.42 15.14
C GLY A 18 -44.36 12.65 16.01
N ALA A 19 -44.76 12.37 17.25
CA ALA A 19 -44.09 11.39 18.10
C ALA A 19 -44.40 9.99 17.55
N ALA A 20 -43.49 9.45 16.73
CA ALA A 20 -43.50 8.04 16.36
C ALA A 20 -42.61 7.28 17.35
N ALA A 21 -43.21 6.85 18.45
CA ALA A 21 -42.62 5.85 19.33
C ALA A 21 -42.67 4.49 18.61
N TRP A 22 -41.53 4.00 18.14
CA TRP A 22 -41.37 2.60 17.72
C TRP A 22 -40.39 1.92 18.66
N THR A 23 -41.01 1.20 19.60
CA THR A 23 -40.63 -0.10 20.16
C THR A 23 -39.14 -0.47 20.18
N VAL A 24 -38.62 -0.54 21.42
CA VAL A 24 -37.48 -1.36 21.82
C VAL A 24 -37.69 -2.80 21.34
N VAL A 25 -36.93 -3.23 20.33
CA VAL A 25 -36.77 -4.64 20.03
C VAL A 25 -35.70 -5.21 20.94
N THR A 26 -36.15 -6.25 21.64
CA THR A 26 -35.46 -7.13 22.56
C THR A 26 -34.13 -7.65 22.02
N THR A 27 -33.13 -7.60 22.90
CA THR A 27 -31.86 -8.31 22.83
C THR A 27 -32.06 -9.78 22.50
N HIS A 28 -31.66 -10.21 21.30
CA HIS A 28 -31.37 -11.61 21.06
C HIS A 28 -29.94 -11.91 21.54
N ASP A 29 -29.92 -12.76 22.57
CA ASP A 29 -28.84 -13.61 23.02
C ASP A 29 -27.97 -14.08 21.83
N ALA A 30 -26.82 -13.43 21.64
CA ALA A 30 -25.79 -13.91 20.73
C ALA A 30 -24.87 -14.84 21.55
N PRO A 31 -24.71 -16.11 21.17
CA PRO A 31 -23.80 -17.00 21.85
C PRO A 31 -22.38 -16.44 21.77
N ALA A 32 -21.69 -16.46 22.91
CA ALA A 32 -20.29 -16.09 23.02
C ALA A 32 -19.46 -16.76 21.92
N PRO A 33 -18.53 -16.06 21.25
CA PRO A 33 -17.57 -16.72 20.39
C PRO A 33 -16.68 -17.61 21.25
N SER A 34 -16.87 -18.91 21.14
CA SER A 34 -15.90 -19.90 21.59
C SER A 34 -14.60 -19.66 20.83
N PHE A 35 -13.63 -19.02 21.48
CA PHE A 35 -12.26 -18.95 21.00
C PHE A 35 -11.71 -20.36 20.98
N VAL A 36 -11.74 -21.00 19.80
CA VAL A 36 -10.93 -22.18 19.55
C VAL A 36 -9.48 -21.69 19.52
N THR A 37 -8.78 -21.91 20.62
CA THR A 37 -7.31 -21.83 20.67
C THR A 37 -6.77 -22.88 19.71
N ALA A 38 -6.46 -22.46 18.49
CA ALA A 38 -5.65 -23.27 17.60
C ALA A 38 -4.24 -23.36 18.21
N PRO A 39 -3.66 -24.57 18.36
CA PRO A 39 -2.26 -24.69 18.73
C PRO A 39 -1.40 -24.06 17.64
N ALA A 40 -0.37 -23.34 18.07
CA ALA A 40 0.67 -22.78 17.23
C ALA A 40 1.33 -23.92 16.43
N ALA A 41 0.88 -24.12 15.20
CA ALA A 41 1.56 -24.95 14.22
C ALA A 41 2.53 -24.06 13.44
N GLU A 42 3.80 -24.20 13.82
CA GLU A 42 4.96 -24.31 12.95
C GLU A 42 5.04 -23.37 11.74
N GLN A 43 6.02 -22.47 11.83
CA GLN A 43 6.56 -21.67 10.75
C GLN A 43 7.04 -22.58 9.61
N GLY A 44 6.14 -22.88 8.68
CA GLY A 44 6.46 -23.46 7.38
C GLY A 44 7.33 -22.48 6.60
N ALA A 45 8.57 -22.88 6.34
CA ALA A 45 9.56 -22.16 5.58
C ALA A 45 9.00 -21.63 4.25
N LEU A 46 9.23 -20.33 3.99
CA LEU A 46 9.02 -19.72 2.68
C LEU A 46 9.91 -20.44 1.64
N PRO A 47 9.37 -20.91 0.51
CA PRO A 47 10.21 -21.34 -0.59
C PRO A 47 10.98 -20.14 -1.16
N ALA A 48 12.27 -20.36 -1.41
CA ALA A 48 13.20 -19.40 -1.95
C ALA A 48 12.64 -18.74 -3.23
N ALA A 49 12.52 -17.41 -3.19
CA ALA A 49 12.21 -16.62 -4.38
C ALA A 49 13.38 -16.75 -5.37
N THR A 50 13.15 -17.45 -6.48
CA THR A 50 14.01 -17.45 -7.66
C THR A 50 14.06 -16.03 -8.24
N PRO A 51 15.22 -15.37 -8.35
CA PRO A 51 15.31 -14.12 -9.10
C PRO A 51 15.24 -14.44 -10.59
N SER A 52 14.04 -14.30 -11.16
CA SER A 52 13.83 -14.27 -12.61
C SER A 52 14.36 -12.92 -13.12
N GLY A 53 15.67 -12.88 -13.39
CA GLY A 53 16.35 -11.73 -13.98
C GLY A 53 15.83 -11.50 -15.39
N ARG A 54 14.84 -10.62 -15.53
CA ARG A 54 14.45 -10.06 -16.83
C ARG A 54 15.52 -9.06 -17.25
N ARG A 55 16.36 -9.54 -18.15
CA ARG A 55 17.41 -8.84 -18.87
C ARG A 55 16.77 -7.66 -19.63
N SER A 56 17.18 -6.44 -19.29
CA SER A 56 16.91 -5.26 -20.09
C SER A 56 17.71 -5.37 -21.39
N ASP A 57 17.04 -5.59 -22.51
CA ASP A 57 17.64 -5.41 -23.84
C ASP A 57 17.81 -3.91 -24.09
N HIS A 58 18.99 -3.40 -23.72
CA HIS A 58 19.51 -2.14 -24.23
C HIS A 58 20.27 -2.46 -25.51
N THR A 59 19.62 -2.27 -26.64
CA THR A 59 20.29 -2.20 -27.94
C THR A 59 21.09 -0.90 -27.98
N ASP A 60 22.33 -0.96 -27.52
CA ASP A 60 23.32 0.07 -27.83
C ASP A 60 24.36 -0.50 -28.80
N ARG A 61 24.22 -0.04 -30.04
CA ARG A 61 25.03 -0.40 -31.20
C ARG A 61 26.16 0.60 -31.30
N ALA A 62 27.32 0.32 -30.69
CA ALA A 62 28.55 1.01 -31.02
C ALA A 62 29.81 0.25 -30.58
N GLY A 63 30.47 -0.40 -31.56
CA GLY A 63 31.93 -0.46 -31.64
C GLY A 63 32.68 -1.26 -30.58
N HIS A 64 32.65 -2.60 -30.68
CA HIS A 64 33.71 -3.43 -30.09
C HIS A 64 34.49 -4.15 -31.20
N ARG A 65 35.72 -3.68 -31.34
CA ARG A 65 36.83 -4.18 -32.15
C ARG A 65 36.99 -5.70 -31.95
N ALA A 66 36.93 -6.45 -33.04
CA ALA A 66 37.21 -7.88 -33.04
C ALA A 66 38.63 -8.15 -32.49
N VAL A 67 38.70 -8.84 -31.36
CA VAL A 67 39.95 -9.43 -30.84
C VAL A 67 39.98 -10.87 -31.35
N ALA A 68 41.08 -11.23 -32.02
CA ALA A 68 41.29 -12.55 -32.60
C ALA A 68 41.25 -13.66 -31.53
N PRO A 69 40.80 -14.89 -31.88
CA PRO A 69 40.80 -16.02 -30.96
C PRO A 69 42.23 -16.45 -30.60
N VAL A 70 42.51 -16.53 -29.30
CA VAL A 70 43.75 -17.14 -28.76
C VAL A 70 43.63 -18.67 -28.93
N PRO A 71 44.68 -19.37 -29.40
CA PRO A 71 44.63 -20.82 -29.53
C PRO A 71 44.50 -21.51 -28.15
N ALA A 72 43.61 -22.49 -28.09
CA ALA A 72 43.36 -23.31 -26.90
C ALA A 72 44.60 -24.12 -26.52
N ALA A 73 45.11 -23.91 -25.31
CA ALA A 73 46.05 -24.83 -24.70
C ALA A 73 45.33 -26.14 -24.31
N PRO A 74 45.99 -27.31 -24.40
CA PRO A 74 45.39 -28.58 -24.05
C PRO A 74 45.05 -28.64 -22.55
N ALA A 75 43.79 -28.97 -22.26
CA ALA A 75 43.32 -29.28 -20.91
C ALA A 75 44.03 -30.54 -20.41
N THR A 76 45.05 -30.34 -19.57
CA THR A 76 45.63 -31.42 -18.78
C THR A 76 44.83 -31.50 -17.49
N SER A 77 43.83 -32.38 -17.44
CA SER A 77 43.11 -32.70 -16.20
C SER A 77 44.04 -33.55 -15.31
N PRO A 78 44.46 -33.08 -14.12
CA PRO A 78 45.08 -33.98 -13.15
C PRO A 78 43.98 -34.86 -12.56
N GLY A 79 44.18 -36.17 -12.68
CA GLY A 79 43.30 -37.19 -12.14
C GLY A 79 42.98 -36.97 -10.65
N THR A 80 41.72 -37.21 -10.33
CA THR A 80 41.15 -37.19 -8.99
C THR A 80 41.81 -38.26 -8.12
N ALA A 81 42.94 -37.94 -7.51
CA ALA A 81 43.36 -38.61 -6.29
C ALA A 81 42.39 -38.17 -5.19
N ALA A 82 41.66 -39.12 -4.61
CA ALA A 82 40.79 -38.90 -3.47
C ALA A 82 41.62 -38.46 -2.25
N GLY A 83 41.92 -37.17 -2.18
CA GLY A 83 42.56 -36.54 -1.05
C GLY A 83 41.62 -36.56 0.14
N ARG A 84 42.16 -36.88 1.33
CA ARG A 84 41.46 -36.78 2.63
C ARG A 84 40.63 -35.48 2.70
N PRO A 85 39.45 -35.50 3.37
CA PRO A 85 38.68 -34.29 3.60
C PRO A 85 39.59 -33.25 4.24
N ARG A 86 39.85 -32.17 3.50
CA ARG A 86 40.57 -31.03 4.04
C ARG A 86 39.67 -30.45 5.11
N THR A 87 40.17 -30.34 6.34
CA THR A 87 39.55 -29.53 7.37
C THR A 87 39.42 -28.12 6.80
N HIS A 88 38.19 -27.72 6.48
CA HIS A 88 37.91 -26.36 6.07
C HIS A 88 38.22 -25.48 7.27
N GLY A 89 39.31 -24.71 7.18
CA GLY A 89 39.61 -23.69 8.17
C GLY A 89 38.42 -22.74 8.31
N THR A 90 38.30 -22.11 9.48
CA THR A 90 37.25 -21.11 9.72
C THR A 90 37.23 -20.10 8.57
N PRO A 91 36.10 -19.92 7.87
CA PRO A 91 36.03 -18.97 6.78
C PRO A 91 36.32 -17.56 7.30
N ALA A 92 37.08 -16.79 6.53
CA ALA A 92 37.32 -15.39 6.86
C ALA A 92 35.99 -14.64 7.01
N PRO A 93 35.91 -13.65 7.92
CA PRO A 93 34.69 -12.87 8.07
C PRO A 93 34.36 -12.17 6.76
N PHE A 94 33.08 -12.23 6.37
CA PHE A 94 32.58 -11.51 5.21
C PHE A 94 32.53 -10.01 5.54
N VAL A 95 33.57 -9.27 5.11
CA VAL A 95 33.62 -7.81 5.26
C VAL A 95 32.87 -7.18 4.11
N GLN A 96 31.78 -6.47 4.42
CA GLN A 96 31.10 -5.67 3.42
C GLN A 96 31.91 -4.42 3.09
N THR A 97 32.28 -4.26 1.83
CA THR A 97 33.16 -3.18 1.35
C THR A 97 32.59 -1.77 1.59
N PHE A 98 31.27 -1.63 1.85
CA PHE A 98 30.65 -0.36 2.24
C PHE A 98 31.24 0.18 3.57
N ALA A 99 31.58 -0.71 4.52
CA ALA A 99 32.11 -0.32 5.83
C ALA A 99 33.58 0.10 5.74
N ALA A 100 34.30 -0.33 4.69
CA ALA A 100 35.70 0.01 4.46
C ALA A 100 35.90 1.38 3.79
N GLN A 101 34.82 2.12 3.47
CA GLN A 101 34.89 3.47 2.88
C GLN A 101 34.32 4.54 3.83
N PRO A 102 34.99 4.86 4.96
CA PRO A 102 34.55 5.92 5.88
C PRO A 102 34.65 7.36 5.30
N GLY A 103 35.09 7.52 4.05
CA GLY A 103 35.47 8.83 3.48
C GLY A 103 34.42 9.55 2.63
N ARG A 104 33.21 9.02 2.42
CA ARG A 104 32.19 9.77 1.68
C ARG A 104 31.56 10.82 2.59
N ALA A 105 31.77 12.09 2.25
CA ALA A 105 31.12 13.19 2.94
C ALA A 105 29.60 13.02 2.90
N ARG A 106 28.95 13.22 4.06
CA ARG A 106 27.50 13.16 4.17
C ARG A 106 26.89 14.19 3.23
N ILE A 107 26.09 13.73 2.26
CA ILE A 107 25.31 14.64 1.42
C ILE A 107 24.27 15.30 2.31
N LYS A 108 24.28 16.64 2.35
CA LYS A 108 23.25 17.41 3.07
C LYS A 108 21.91 17.18 2.39
N PRO A 109 20.82 16.92 3.14
CA PRO A 109 19.49 16.85 2.55
C PRO A 109 19.21 18.10 1.72
N GLY A 110 18.67 17.89 0.51
CA GLY A 110 18.18 19.01 -0.31
C GLY A 110 17.06 19.76 0.40
N LYS A 111 16.77 20.97 -0.07
CA LYS A 111 15.60 21.73 0.42
C LYS A 111 14.33 20.94 0.12
N SER A 112 13.44 20.83 1.10
CA SER A 112 12.11 20.25 0.86
C SER A 112 11.40 21.00 -0.27
N PRO A 113 10.72 20.29 -1.19
CA PRO A 113 9.96 20.94 -2.24
C PRO A 113 8.90 21.85 -1.60
N LYS A 114 8.88 23.12 -2.03
CA LYS A 114 7.88 24.10 -1.56
C LYS A 114 6.53 23.93 -2.24
N THR A 115 6.53 23.32 -3.42
CA THR A 115 5.32 23.05 -4.18
C THR A 115 4.70 21.74 -3.72
N PRO A 116 3.39 21.69 -3.43
CA PRO A 116 2.71 20.44 -3.15
C PRO A 116 2.88 19.48 -4.33
N VAL A 117 3.39 18.27 -4.06
CA VAL A 117 3.44 17.22 -5.06
C VAL A 117 2.00 16.81 -5.37
N ARG A 118 1.55 17.07 -6.61
CA ARG A 118 0.25 16.63 -7.10
C ARG A 118 0.33 15.13 -7.38
N VAL A 119 -0.11 14.32 -6.43
CA VAL A 119 -0.33 12.89 -6.66
C VAL A 119 -1.74 12.73 -7.23
N ALA A 120 -1.88 11.93 -8.30
CA ALA A 120 -3.22 11.68 -8.83
C ALA A 120 -4.06 10.95 -7.75
N PRO A 121 -5.38 11.20 -7.66
CA PRO A 121 -6.21 10.66 -6.58
C PRO A 121 -6.32 9.13 -6.54
N MET A 122 -5.73 8.42 -7.50
CA MET A 122 -5.95 6.99 -7.77
C MET A 122 -4.65 6.16 -7.84
N VAL A 123 -3.49 6.74 -7.54
CA VAL A 123 -2.18 6.06 -7.71
C VAL A 123 -2.03 4.85 -6.79
N ASP A 124 -2.64 4.89 -5.60
CA ASP A 124 -2.47 3.86 -4.58
C ASP A 124 -3.57 2.77 -4.64
N GLY A 125 -4.47 2.82 -5.64
CA GLY A 125 -5.71 2.02 -5.64
C GLY A 125 -6.78 2.51 -4.65
N CYS A 126 -6.44 3.51 -3.83
CA CYS A 126 -7.34 4.24 -2.94
C CYS A 126 -7.91 5.47 -3.65
N ASP A 127 -9.16 5.80 -3.39
CA ASP A 127 -9.78 7.05 -3.80
C ASP A 127 -9.57 8.12 -2.73
N ARG A 128 -8.72 9.09 -3.05
CA ARG A 128 -8.39 10.20 -2.14
C ARG A 128 -9.50 11.26 -2.03
N ASN A 129 -10.63 11.11 -2.74
CA ASN A 129 -11.79 12.00 -2.55
C ASN A 129 -12.61 11.66 -1.31
N TYR A 130 -12.34 10.54 -0.64
CA TYR A 130 -13.08 10.06 0.52
C TYR A 130 -12.16 9.86 1.74
N GLY A 131 -12.71 10.16 2.90
CA GLY A 131 -12.09 9.97 4.20
C GLY A 131 -10.95 10.94 4.52
N THR A 132 -10.16 10.56 5.51
CA THR A 132 -8.94 11.28 5.90
C THR A 132 -7.72 10.84 5.09
N LYS A 133 -6.59 11.53 5.25
CA LYS A 133 -5.32 11.14 4.62
C LYS A 133 -4.86 9.71 4.96
N ALA A 134 -5.30 9.18 6.10
CA ALA A 134 -4.97 7.84 6.57
C ALA A 134 -5.97 6.77 6.12
N GLN A 135 -7.16 7.16 5.66
CA GLN A 135 -8.17 6.24 5.17
C GLN A 135 -8.00 5.98 3.66
N CYS A 136 -8.20 4.74 3.26
CA CYS A 136 -8.12 4.29 1.88
C CYS A 136 -9.46 3.66 1.48
N VAL A 137 -10.31 4.42 0.79
CA VAL A 137 -11.51 3.86 0.17
C VAL A 137 -11.12 3.20 -1.14
N PRO A 138 -11.44 1.93 -1.38
CA PRO A 138 -11.09 1.27 -2.64
C PRO A 138 -11.74 1.96 -3.84
N ILE A 139 -11.00 2.09 -4.95
CA ILE A 139 -11.60 2.51 -6.22
C ILE A 139 -12.36 1.35 -6.87
N ASN A 140 -11.82 0.15 -6.72
CA ASN A 140 -12.38 -1.08 -7.26
C ASN A 140 -12.73 -2.01 -6.09
N TYR A 141 -14.02 -2.33 -5.97
CA TYR A 141 -14.49 -3.29 -4.99
C TYR A 141 -14.23 -4.73 -5.47
N PRO A 142 -14.10 -5.70 -4.55
CA PRO A 142 -14.06 -7.11 -4.92
C PRO A 142 -15.25 -7.52 -5.81
N LYS A 143 -15.05 -8.53 -6.65
CA LYS A 143 -16.13 -9.06 -7.50
C LYS A 143 -17.29 -9.56 -6.63
N GLY A 144 -18.52 -9.27 -7.05
CA GLY A 144 -19.74 -9.67 -6.33
C GLY A 144 -20.24 -8.64 -5.32
N VAL A 145 -19.52 -7.54 -5.08
CA VAL A 145 -20.04 -6.43 -4.28
C VAL A 145 -21.04 -5.63 -5.11
N THR A 146 -22.31 -5.70 -4.71
CA THR A 146 -23.40 -4.91 -5.30
C THR A 146 -23.66 -3.64 -4.49
N ASP A 147 -23.62 -3.76 -3.16
CA ASP A 147 -23.77 -2.64 -2.23
C ASP A 147 -22.41 -2.22 -1.68
N ARG A 148 -21.91 -1.08 -2.17
CA ARG A 148 -20.63 -0.51 -1.76
C ARG A 148 -20.68 0.01 -0.33
N CYS A 149 -21.79 0.58 0.09
CA CYS A 149 -21.95 1.16 1.42
C CYS A 149 -22.03 0.06 2.49
N ALA A 150 -22.78 -1.01 2.23
CA ALA A 150 -22.77 -2.18 3.10
C ALA A 150 -21.37 -2.80 3.23
N TRP A 151 -20.64 -2.90 2.10
CA TRP A 151 -19.27 -3.43 2.11
C TRP A 151 -18.32 -2.54 2.92
N LEU A 152 -18.40 -1.21 2.75
CA LEU A 152 -17.59 -0.25 3.50
C LEU A 152 -17.85 -0.34 5.00
N THR A 153 -19.11 -0.34 5.41
CA THR A 153 -19.51 -0.46 6.81
C THR A 153 -19.02 -1.78 7.43
N ALA A 154 -19.13 -2.89 6.70
CA ALA A 154 -18.64 -4.20 7.15
C ALA A 154 -17.11 -4.23 7.38
N HIS A 155 -16.35 -3.38 6.69
CA HIS A 155 -14.90 -3.24 6.86
C HIS A 155 -14.49 -2.05 7.74
N GLY A 156 -15.44 -1.49 8.50
CA GLY A 156 -15.17 -0.47 9.50
C GLY A 156 -15.05 0.95 8.95
N PHE A 157 -15.43 1.17 7.69
CA PHE A 157 -15.55 2.51 7.13
C PHE A 157 -16.92 3.09 7.49
N THR A 158 -17.00 3.81 8.62
CA THR A 158 -18.20 4.52 9.04
C THR A 158 -18.00 6.02 8.93
N ARG A 159 -19.02 6.76 8.46
CA ARG A 159 -18.99 8.24 8.32
C ARG A 159 -17.78 8.73 7.53
N VAL A 160 -17.66 8.26 6.30
CA VAL A 160 -16.53 8.60 5.45
C VAL A 160 -16.76 9.99 4.83
N ALA A 161 -15.99 10.99 5.26
CA ALA A 161 -16.14 12.35 4.74
C ALA A 161 -15.82 12.43 3.23
N VAL A 162 -16.63 13.14 2.45
CA VAL A 162 -16.38 13.41 1.03
C VAL A 162 -15.61 14.72 0.91
N VAL A 163 -14.28 14.63 0.82
CA VAL A 163 -13.39 15.80 0.74
C VAL A 163 -13.23 16.35 -0.68
N GLY A 164 -13.54 15.54 -1.69
CA GLY A 164 -13.39 15.87 -3.10
C GLY A 164 -14.69 15.74 -3.87
N LYS A 165 -14.58 15.33 -5.13
CA LYS A 165 -15.73 14.99 -5.96
C LYS A 165 -16.23 13.60 -5.56
N ASP A 166 -17.54 13.46 -5.36
CA ASP A 166 -18.18 12.15 -5.20
C ASP A 166 -18.14 11.39 -6.54
N ARG A 167 -17.06 10.64 -6.77
CA ARG A 167 -16.82 9.90 -8.03
C ARG A 167 -17.40 8.49 -8.02
N GLN A 168 -17.61 7.95 -6.83
CA GLN A 168 -18.12 6.61 -6.61
C GLN A 168 -19.60 6.57 -6.26
N HIS A 169 -20.26 7.74 -6.19
CA HIS A 169 -21.68 7.87 -5.88
C HIS A 169 -22.03 7.25 -4.53
N LEU A 170 -21.22 7.55 -3.51
CA LEU A 170 -21.40 7.04 -2.15
C LEU A 170 -22.16 8.03 -1.26
N ASP A 171 -22.34 9.27 -1.73
CA ASP A 171 -23.01 10.37 -1.03
C ASP A 171 -24.14 10.89 -1.95
N PRO A 172 -25.29 10.18 -2.00
CA PRO A 172 -26.37 10.48 -2.95
C PRO A 172 -27.15 11.76 -2.61
N ASP A 173 -27.23 12.14 -1.34
CA ASP A 173 -27.90 13.33 -0.85
C ASP A 173 -26.98 14.57 -0.81
N HIS A 174 -25.67 14.35 -1.02
CA HIS A 174 -24.62 15.37 -1.14
C HIS A 174 -24.33 16.12 0.17
N ASP A 175 -24.54 15.49 1.32
CA ASP A 175 -24.33 16.07 2.65
C ASP A 175 -22.83 16.11 3.06
N LYS A 176 -21.95 15.55 2.22
CA LYS A 176 -20.50 15.38 2.42
C LYS A 176 -20.11 14.23 3.34
N ILE A 177 -21.03 13.30 3.59
CA ILE A 177 -20.80 12.07 4.33
C ILE A 177 -21.23 10.91 3.43
N ALA A 178 -20.27 10.07 3.04
CA ALA A 178 -20.59 8.88 2.28
C ALA A 178 -21.24 7.82 3.17
N CYS A 179 -22.26 7.17 2.62
CA CYS A 179 -22.96 6.02 3.18
C CYS A 179 -23.62 6.30 4.54
N ASP A 180 -24.39 7.38 4.62
CA ASP A 180 -25.18 7.76 5.80
C ASP A 180 -26.62 7.22 5.78
#